data_AF-A0AAW6M637-F1
#
_entry.id   AF-A0AAW6M637-F1
#
_cell.length_a   1.000
_cell.length_b   1.000
_cell.length_c   1.000
_cell.angle_alpha   90.00
_cell.angle_beta   90.00
_cell.angle_gamma   90.00
#
_symmetry.space_group_name_H-M   'P 1'
#
loop_
_entity.id
_entity.type
_entity.pdbx_description
1 polymer ?
#
loop_
_entity_poly.entity_id
_entity_poly.type
_entity_poly.pdbx_seq_one_letter_code
_entity_poly.pdbx_strand_id
1 'polypeptide(L)'
;NILFRHGAEAEGEASDKHASYQTACGVTDIMMHTMERYFSHDDDMTVTDAIADSILRTVKDRVFEVLKEPENYVHRAQIMWAGSLAHNDLTGCGTTGDWATHQLEHELSALFDVAHGAGLAALWGCWARYVYKENVTRFAQFAV
;
A
#
# COMPACT_ATOMS: atom_id res chain seq x y z
N ASN A 1 -4.83 -0.27 -14.03
CA ASN A 1 -5.10 0.36 -12.72
C ASN A 1 -6.48 -0.08 -12.26
N ILE A 2 -6.53 -1.01 -11.29
CA ILE A 2 -7.77 -1.63 -10.77
C ILE A 2 -8.76 -0.58 -10.23
N LEU A 3 -8.26 0.62 -9.87
CA LEU A 3 -9.05 1.68 -9.25
C LEU A 3 -10.12 2.34 -10.14
N PHE A 4 -10.05 2.19 -11.47
CA PHE A 4 -11.00 2.84 -12.43
C PHE A 4 -11.89 1.89 -13.22
N ARG A 5 -11.62 0.58 -13.20
CA ARG A 5 -12.58 -0.36 -13.79
C ARG A 5 -13.60 -0.65 -12.72
N HIS A 6 -14.76 -0.01 -12.81
CA HIS A 6 -16.13 -0.55 -12.64
C HIS A 6 -17.12 0.62 -12.56
N GLY A 7 -17.30 1.32 -13.69
CA GLY A 7 -18.56 2.01 -13.99
C GLY A 7 -19.41 1.10 -14.84
N ALA A 8 -19.89 -0.01 -14.26
CA ALA A 8 -20.82 -0.92 -14.93
C ALA A 8 -21.82 -1.42 -13.89
N GLU A 9 -23.08 -1.11 -14.15
CA GLU A 9 -24.29 -1.54 -13.46
C GLU A 9 -24.16 -2.97 -12.94
N ALA A 10 -23.98 -3.13 -11.63
CA ALA A 10 -24.02 -4.43 -10.96
C ALA A 10 -24.99 -4.33 -9.79
N GLU A 11 -26.17 -4.92 -9.98
CA GLU A 11 -27.20 -5.09 -8.96
C GLU A 11 -26.63 -5.74 -7.68
N GLY A 12 -26.98 -5.18 -6.52
CA GLY A 12 -26.97 -5.88 -5.24
C GLY A 12 -25.72 -5.73 -4.37
N GLU A 13 -25.96 -5.72 -3.05
CA GLU A 13 -25.03 -5.62 -1.91
C GLU A 13 -23.80 -6.57 -1.96
N ALA A 14 -23.83 -7.60 -2.82
CA ALA A 14 -22.72 -8.52 -3.04
C ALA A 14 -21.66 -7.99 -4.03
N SER A 15 -22.05 -7.18 -5.03
CA SER A 15 -21.10 -6.56 -5.98
C SER A 15 -20.26 -5.49 -5.28
N ASP A 16 -20.89 -4.75 -4.37
CA ASP A 16 -20.28 -3.68 -3.59
C ASP A 16 -19.23 -4.21 -2.59
N LYS A 17 -19.48 -5.38 -1.98
CA LYS A 17 -18.52 -6.06 -1.10
C LYS A 17 -17.26 -6.50 -1.86
N HIS A 18 -17.42 -6.99 -3.10
CA HIS A 18 -16.27 -7.37 -3.94
C HIS A 18 -15.46 -6.14 -4.37
N ALA A 19 -16.13 -5.06 -4.77
CA ALA A 19 -15.48 -3.80 -5.15
C ALA A 19 -14.76 -3.13 -3.97
N SER A 20 -15.37 -3.13 -2.78
CA SER A 20 -14.77 -2.63 -1.55
C SER A 20 -13.55 -3.44 -1.14
N TYR A 21 -13.62 -4.76 -1.23
CA TYR A 21 -12.49 -5.65 -0.93
C TYR A 21 -11.30 -5.40 -1.87
N GLN A 22 -11.54 -5.27 -3.18
CA GLN A 22 -10.48 -4.97 -4.15
C GLN A 22 -9.90 -3.56 -3.95
N THR A 23 -10.73 -2.59 -3.59
CA THR A 23 -10.25 -1.24 -3.24
C THR A 23 -9.34 -1.28 -2.02
N ALA A 24 -9.72 -2.00 -0.97
CA ALA A 24 -8.89 -2.18 0.22
C ALA A 24 -7.57 -2.91 -0.12
N CYS A 25 -7.62 -3.95 -0.94
CA CYS A 25 -6.41 -4.66 -1.38
C CYS A 25 -5.47 -3.75 -2.16
N GLY A 26 -5.98 -2.94 -3.10
CA GLY A 26 -5.17 -1.99 -3.85
C GLY A 26 -4.58 -0.89 -2.98
N VAL A 27 -5.30 -0.41 -1.96
CA VAL A 27 -4.77 0.55 -0.98
C VAL A 27 -3.63 -0.09 -0.18
N THR A 28 -3.80 -1.33 0.31
CA THR A 28 -2.73 -2.03 1.02
C THR A 28 -1.48 -2.15 0.16
N ASP A 29 -1.63 -2.53 -1.10
CA ASP A 29 -0.54 -2.67 -2.06
C ASP A 29 0.25 -1.36 -2.25
N ILE A 30 -0.45 -0.23 -2.40
CA ILE A 30 0.16 1.11 -2.45
C ILE A 30 0.98 1.40 -1.18
N MET A 31 0.42 1.08 0.00
CA MET A 31 1.14 1.27 1.26
C MET A 31 2.38 0.38 1.34
N MET A 32 2.30 -0.87 0.87
CA MET A 32 3.40 -1.83 0.92
C MET A 32 4.54 -1.43 0.00
N HIS A 33 4.26 -1.12 -1.26
CA HIS A 33 5.24 -0.59 -2.20
C HIS A 33 5.98 0.65 -1.67
N THR A 34 5.30 1.48 -0.88
CA THR A 34 5.90 2.66 -0.25
C THR A 34 6.76 2.25 0.96
N MET A 35 6.24 1.39 1.84
CA MET A 35 6.94 0.93 3.04
C MET A 35 8.19 0.10 2.73
N GLU A 36 8.16 -0.72 1.71
CA GLU A 36 9.31 -1.54 1.29
C GLU A 36 10.49 -0.71 0.81
N ARG A 37 10.22 0.49 0.26
CA ARG A 37 11.27 1.45 -0.09
C ARG A 37 11.68 2.34 1.08
N TYR A 38 10.77 2.54 2.04
CA TYR A 38 10.97 3.35 3.24
C TYR A 38 11.85 2.65 4.29
N PHE A 39 11.61 1.35 4.53
CA PHE A 39 12.38 0.59 5.50
C PHE A 39 13.71 0.12 4.89
N SER A 40 14.64 1.06 4.84
CA SER A 40 15.99 0.88 4.32
C SER A 40 17.07 1.06 5.40
N HIS A 41 18.28 0.59 5.11
CA HIS A 41 19.49 0.96 5.86
C HIS A 41 20.07 2.30 5.40
N ASP A 42 19.63 2.83 4.25
CA ASP A 42 20.02 4.14 3.75
C ASP A 42 19.20 5.23 4.47
N ASP A 43 19.87 6.26 5.03
CA ASP A 43 19.27 7.24 5.95
C ASP A 43 19.52 8.72 5.60
N ASP A 44 19.99 9.02 4.39
CA ASP A 44 20.40 10.37 3.97
C ASP A 44 19.46 11.07 2.98
N MET A 45 18.29 10.48 2.67
CA MET A 45 17.36 10.95 1.64
C MET A 45 16.06 11.58 2.18
N THR A 46 16.18 12.71 2.89
CA THR A 46 15.04 13.40 3.54
C THR A 46 13.85 13.71 2.62
N VAL A 47 14.10 14.09 1.36
CA VAL A 47 13.02 14.41 0.41
C VAL A 47 12.24 13.15 0.01
N THR A 48 12.94 12.04 -0.21
CA THR A 48 12.33 10.74 -0.55
C THR A 48 11.44 10.27 0.59
N ASP A 49 11.93 10.36 1.83
CA ASP A 49 11.16 10.03 3.02
C ASP A 49 9.90 10.89 3.15
N ALA A 50 10.01 12.20 2.95
CA ALA A 50 8.88 13.11 3.04
C ALA A 50 7.79 12.82 1.99
N ILE A 51 8.18 12.39 0.78
CA ILE A 51 7.24 11.95 -0.25
C ILE A 51 6.54 10.64 0.18
N ALA A 52 7.31 9.67 0.68
CA ALA A 52 6.76 8.41 1.18
C ALA A 52 5.78 8.63 2.35
N ASP A 53 6.15 9.45 3.34
CA ASP A 53 5.30 9.81 4.47
C ASP A 53 3.99 10.47 4.02
N SER A 54 4.06 11.38 3.05
CA SER A 54 2.89 12.06 2.48
C SER A 54 1.93 11.06 1.81
N ILE A 55 2.47 10.12 1.04
CA ILE A 55 1.69 9.05 0.38
C ILE A 55 1.02 8.16 1.43
N LEU A 56 1.77 7.67 2.42
CA LEU A 56 1.25 6.78 3.46
C LEU A 56 0.13 7.44 4.27
N ARG A 57 0.32 8.70 4.68
CA ARG A 57 -0.69 9.47 5.40
C ARG A 57 -1.93 9.71 4.55
N THR A 58 -1.74 10.11 3.28
CA THR A 58 -2.85 10.36 2.36
C THR A 58 -3.68 9.10 2.13
N VAL A 59 -3.04 7.97 1.84
CA VAL A 59 -3.74 6.70 1.57
C VAL A 59 -4.49 6.20 2.81
N LYS A 60 -3.85 6.27 3.99
CA LYS A 60 -4.47 5.93 5.28
C LYS A 60 -5.73 6.75 5.56
N ASP A 61 -5.71 8.04 5.24
CA ASP A 61 -6.85 8.92 5.50
C ASP A 61 -7.94 8.78 4.41
N ARG A 62 -7.55 8.50 3.17
CA ARG A 62 -8.50 8.37 2.05
C ARG A 62 -9.19 7.01 1.96
N VAL A 63 -8.59 5.93 2.48
CA VAL A 63 -9.16 4.57 2.36
C VAL A 63 -10.56 4.48 2.99
N PHE A 64 -10.77 5.02 4.18
CA PHE A 64 -12.09 4.93 4.83
C PHE A 64 -13.15 5.74 4.10
N GLU A 65 -12.75 6.87 3.51
CA GLU A 65 -13.67 7.73 2.78
C GLU A 65 -14.02 7.15 1.40
N VAL A 66 -13.05 6.55 0.69
CA VAL A 66 -13.36 5.87 -0.59
C VAL A 66 -14.22 4.62 -0.38
N LEU A 67 -14.10 3.93 0.76
CA LEU A 67 -14.94 2.77 1.05
C LEU A 67 -16.38 3.16 1.42
N LYS A 68 -16.59 4.36 1.99
CA LYS A 68 -17.92 4.91 2.27
C LYS A 68 -18.55 5.53 1.03
N GLU A 69 -17.76 6.26 0.25
CA GLU A 69 -18.18 6.99 -0.94
C GLU A 69 -17.37 6.51 -2.15
N PRO A 70 -17.64 5.29 -2.67
CA PRO A 70 -16.84 4.70 -3.74
C PRO A 70 -16.83 5.56 -5.00
N GLU A 71 -17.91 6.26 -5.32
CA GLU A 71 -17.97 7.09 -6.54
C GLU A 71 -17.44 8.52 -6.36
N ASN A 72 -16.91 8.86 -5.18
CA ASN A 72 -16.34 10.17 -4.94
C ASN A 72 -14.99 10.33 -5.65
N TYR A 73 -15.02 11.16 -6.69
CA TYR A 73 -13.85 11.45 -7.53
C TYR A 73 -12.63 11.91 -6.72
N VAL A 74 -12.81 12.75 -5.70
CA VAL A 74 -11.68 13.30 -4.94
C VAL A 74 -10.96 12.20 -4.18
N HIS A 75 -11.69 11.28 -3.54
CA HIS A 75 -11.09 10.15 -2.81
C HIS A 75 -10.38 9.18 -3.78
N ARG A 76 -11.02 8.83 -4.90
CA ARG A 76 -10.40 7.96 -5.92
C ARG A 76 -9.17 8.59 -6.56
N ALA A 77 -9.22 9.89 -6.89
CA ALA A 77 -8.11 10.59 -7.53
C ALA A 77 -6.88 10.64 -6.63
N GLN A 78 -7.06 10.87 -5.33
CA GLN A 78 -5.95 10.86 -4.35
C GLN A 78 -5.31 9.47 -4.25
N ILE A 79 -6.10 8.41 -4.12
CA ILE A 79 -5.58 7.03 -4.05
C ILE A 79 -4.90 6.64 -5.36
N MET A 80 -5.48 6.99 -6.51
CA MET A 80 -4.86 6.74 -7.82
C MET A 80 -3.50 7.42 -7.95
N TRP A 81 -3.43 8.69 -7.57
CA TRP A 81 -2.21 9.47 -7.72
C TRP A 81 -1.14 8.97 -6.75
N ALA A 82 -1.49 8.75 -5.49
CA ALA A 82 -0.64 8.11 -4.51
C ALA A 82 -0.12 6.75 -5.01
N GLY A 83 -0.99 5.93 -5.60
CA GLY A 83 -0.60 4.67 -6.20
C GLY A 83 0.37 4.85 -7.36
N SER A 84 0.15 5.83 -8.23
CA SER A 84 1.07 6.11 -9.34
C SER A 84 2.48 6.49 -8.85
N LEU A 85 2.56 7.25 -7.76
CA LEU A 85 3.84 7.62 -7.14
C LEU A 85 4.50 6.48 -6.36
N ALA A 86 3.72 5.59 -5.74
CA ALA A 86 4.26 4.40 -5.07
C ALA A 86 4.85 3.38 -6.05
N HIS A 87 4.43 3.40 -7.33
CA HIS A 87 4.83 2.44 -8.36
C HIS A 87 5.77 3.01 -9.43
N ASN A 88 6.32 4.22 -9.25
CA ASN A 88 7.23 4.84 -10.22
C ASN A 88 8.66 5.02 -9.69
N ASP A 89 9.00 4.28 -8.63
CA ASP A 89 10.29 4.29 -7.94
C ASP A 89 10.67 5.59 -7.22
N LEU A 90 9.83 6.64 -7.28
CA LEU A 90 10.13 7.93 -6.65
C LEU A 90 10.30 7.79 -5.13
N THR A 91 9.49 6.95 -4.48
CA THR A 91 9.54 6.71 -3.02
C THR A 91 10.76 5.92 -2.56
N GLY A 92 11.60 5.44 -3.48
CA GLY A 92 12.86 4.76 -3.17
C GLY A 92 14.05 5.41 -3.87
N CYS A 93 13.90 6.65 -4.34
CA CYS A 93 14.98 7.35 -5.00
C CYS A 93 16.13 7.58 -4.00
N GLY A 94 17.26 6.93 -4.26
CA GLY A 94 18.45 6.97 -3.40
C GLY A 94 18.40 6.05 -2.19
N THR A 95 17.45 5.12 -2.11
CA THR A 95 17.39 4.11 -1.04
C THR A 95 17.35 2.70 -1.62
N THR A 96 17.80 1.75 -0.82
CA THR A 96 17.72 0.31 -1.11
C THR A 96 16.49 -0.25 -0.42
N GLY A 97 15.46 -0.63 -1.20
CA GLY A 97 14.24 -1.22 -0.65
C GLY A 97 14.39 -2.69 -0.24
N ASP A 98 13.55 -3.14 0.69
CA ASP A 98 13.36 -4.55 1.07
C ASP A 98 12.03 -5.06 0.50
N TRP A 99 12.13 -6.05 -0.40
CA TRP A 99 10.99 -6.65 -1.11
C TRP A 99 10.60 -8.03 -0.57
N ALA A 100 11.11 -8.43 0.58
CA ALA A 100 10.86 -9.75 1.15
C ALA A 100 9.37 -10.01 1.40
N THR A 101 8.62 -8.98 1.83
CA THR A 101 7.17 -9.11 2.06
C THR A 101 6.42 -9.40 0.76
N HIS A 102 6.66 -8.63 -0.32
CA HIS A 102 6.09 -8.91 -1.63
C HIS A 102 6.47 -10.28 -2.18
N GLN A 103 7.73 -10.69 -2.05
CA GLN A 103 8.19 -11.98 -2.58
C GLN A 103 7.52 -13.15 -1.86
N LEU A 104 7.40 -13.09 -0.53
CA LEU A 104 6.66 -14.09 0.24
C LEU A 104 5.18 -14.10 -0.11
N GLU A 105 4.61 -12.93 -0.38
CA GLU A 105 3.21 -12.82 -0.79
C GLU A 105 2.97 -13.51 -2.14
N HIS A 106 3.85 -13.32 -3.12
CA HIS A 106 3.69 -13.95 -4.44
C HIS A 106 3.58 -15.48 -4.33
N GLU A 107 4.35 -16.09 -3.43
CA GLU A 107 4.27 -17.53 -3.17
C GLU A 107 2.95 -17.93 -2.50
N LEU A 108 2.43 -17.12 -1.56
CA LEU A 108 1.11 -17.35 -0.95
C LEU A 108 -0.01 -17.24 -1.98
N SER A 109 0.00 -16.18 -2.80
CA SER A 109 -0.94 -15.98 -3.90
C SER A 109 -0.92 -17.15 -4.89
N ALA A 110 0.28 -17.63 -5.25
CA ALA A 110 0.44 -18.77 -6.16
C ALA A 110 -0.14 -20.08 -5.59
N LEU A 111 -0.05 -20.30 -4.28
CA LEU A 111 -0.51 -21.54 -3.63
C LEU A 111 -1.98 -21.51 -3.23
N PHE A 112 -2.51 -20.35 -2.85
CA PHE A 112 -3.81 -20.23 -2.17
C PHE A 112 -4.82 -19.33 -2.88
N ASP A 113 -4.46 -18.73 -4.03
CA ASP A 113 -5.33 -17.83 -4.80
C ASP A 113 -5.91 -16.67 -3.94
N VAL A 114 -5.05 -16.10 -3.09
CA VAL A 114 -5.41 -14.95 -2.25
C VAL A 114 -5.26 -13.65 -3.03
N ALA A 115 -6.04 -12.63 -2.69
CA ALA A 115 -5.84 -11.32 -3.28
C ALA A 115 -4.53 -10.70 -2.78
N HIS A 116 -3.73 -10.16 -3.70
CA HIS A 116 -2.38 -9.64 -3.44
C HIS A 116 -2.28 -8.78 -2.17
N GLY A 117 -3.08 -7.72 -2.10
CA GLY A 117 -3.09 -6.82 -0.93
C GLY A 117 -3.53 -7.48 0.38
N ALA A 118 -4.37 -8.51 0.33
CA ALA A 118 -4.75 -9.25 1.54
C ALA A 118 -3.61 -10.15 2.04
N GLY A 119 -2.87 -10.78 1.13
CA GLY A 119 -1.66 -11.52 1.46
C GLY A 119 -0.58 -10.62 2.07
N LEU A 120 -0.35 -9.45 1.48
CA LEU A 120 0.60 -8.47 2.00
C LEU A 120 0.22 -8.01 3.42
N ALA A 121 -1.06 -7.71 3.65
CA ALA A 121 -1.56 -7.32 4.98
C ALA A 121 -1.31 -8.41 6.04
N ALA A 122 -1.48 -9.68 5.67
CA ALA A 122 -1.25 -10.80 6.57
C ALA A 122 0.24 -10.99 6.92
N LEU A 123 1.14 -10.72 5.97
CA LEU A 123 2.58 -10.95 6.11
C LEU A 123 3.32 -9.81 6.80
N TRP A 124 3.00 -8.55 6.47
CA TRP A 124 3.83 -7.40 6.84
C TRP A 124 4.10 -7.31 8.35
N GLY A 125 3.10 -7.55 9.19
CA GLY A 125 3.27 -7.51 10.64
C GLY A 125 4.27 -8.55 11.17
N CYS A 126 4.37 -9.71 10.53
CA CYS A 126 5.36 -10.73 10.89
C CYS A 126 6.76 -10.32 10.44
N TRP A 127 6.92 -9.83 9.21
CA TRP A 127 8.19 -9.29 8.72
C TRP A 127 8.68 -8.14 9.60
N ALA A 128 7.84 -7.16 9.89
CA ALA A 128 8.19 -6.00 10.72
C ALA A 128 8.67 -6.42 12.12
N ARG A 129 7.96 -7.35 12.79
CA ARG A 129 8.39 -7.89 14.10
C ARG A 129 9.70 -8.66 14.04
N TYR A 130 10.01 -9.27 12.89
CA TYR A 130 11.24 -10.01 12.69
C TYR A 130 12.44 -9.07 12.49
N VAL A 131 12.28 -8.00 11.69
CA VAL A 131 13.39 -7.14 11.25
C VAL A 131 13.52 -5.81 11.99
N TYR A 132 12.57 -5.38 12.83
CA TYR A 132 12.60 -4.00 13.38
C TYR A 132 13.88 -3.62 14.12
N LYS A 133 14.63 -4.61 14.63
CA LYS A 133 15.90 -4.39 15.32
C LYS A 133 17.06 -4.04 14.40
N GLU A 134 16.95 -4.33 13.11
CA GLU A 134 17.96 -3.99 12.10
C GLU A 134 18.07 -2.47 11.92
N ASN A 135 16.94 -1.74 12.04
CA ASN A 135 16.94 -0.28 12.01
C ASN A 135 15.79 0.31 12.85
N VAL A 136 15.95 0.32 14.17
CA VAL A 136 14.91 0.81 15.11
C VAL A 136 14.53 2.27 14.85
N THR A 137 15.47 3.11 14.42
CA THR A 137 15.23 4.53 14.15
C THR A 137 14.22 4.73 13.03
N ARG A 138 14.26 3.91 11.96
CA ARG A 138 13.27 3.97 10.87
C ARG A 138 11.87 3.58 11.35
N PHE A 139 11.75 2.55 12.17
CA PHE A 139 10.47 2.18 12.77
C PHE A 139 9.94 3.24 13.74
N ALA A 140 10.82 3.91 14.47
CA ALA A 140 10.44 5.04 15.33
C ALA A 140 9.96 6.25 14.51
N GLN A 141 10.64 6.58 13.40
CA GLN A 141 10.23 7.65 12.49
C GLN A 141 8.86 7.36 11.88
N PHE A 142 8.63 6.13 11.42
CA PHE A 142 7.35 5.69 10.85
C PHE A 142 6.17 5.81 11.83
N ALA A 143 6.42 5.74 13.14
CA ALA A 143 5.37 5.75 14.17
C ALA A 143 4.84 7.15 14.52
N VAL A 144 5.47 8.23 14.04
CA VAL A 144 5.10 9.64 14.26
C VAL A 144 4.33 10.16 13.06
#